data_AF-A0A923QHC1-F1
#
_entry.id   AF-A0A923QHC1-F1
#
_cell.length_a   1.000
_cell.length_b   1.000
_cell.length_c   1.000
_cell.angle_alpha   90.00
_cell.angle_beta   90.00
_cell.angle_gamma   90.00
#
_symmetry.space_group_name_H-M   'P 1'
#
loop_
_entity.id
_entity.type
_entity.pdbx_description
1 polymer ?
#
loop_
_entity_poly.entity_id
_entity_poly.type
_entity_poly.pdbx_seq_one_letter_code
_entity_poly.pdbx_strand_id
1 'polypeptide(L)' 'PSRTSQAGLVHGHFGAGEPLRIRSRMPDNGVIFSDGIEADFLRFTAGMEVRISIAQQQGRLVA' A
#
# COMPACT_ATOMS: atom_id res chain seq x y z
N PRO A 1 15.21 7.13 -4.86
CA PRO A 1 15.14 7.34 -3.39
C PRO A 1 15.05 8.84 -3.05
N SER A 2 13.99 9.29 -2.38
CA SER A 2 13.90 10.68 -1.93
C SER A 2 14.83 10.91 -0.73
N ARG A 3 15.43 12.10 -0.60
CA ARG A 3 16.34 12.45 0.51
C ARG A 3 15.63 12.46 1.87
N THR A 4 14.31 12.62 1.88
CA THR A 4 13.49 12.79 3.08
C THR A 4 12.87 11.49 3.57
N SER A 5 12.34 10.65 2.65
CA SER A 5 11.63 9.42 3.04
C SER A 5 12.52 8.18 3.13
N GLN A 6 13.74 8.22 2.57
CA GLN A 6 14.67 7.07 2.46
C GLN A 6 14.04 5.79 1.87
N ALA A 7 12.88 5.90 1.22
CA ALA A 7 12.17 4.76 0.66
C ALA A 7 12.97 4.18 -0.52
N GLY A 8 13.27 2.88 -0.44
CA GLY A 8 13.96 2.13 -1.49
C GLY A 8 13.06 1.77 -2.68
N LEU A 9 11.77 1.52 -2.41
CA LEU A 9 10.75 1.28 -3.42
C LEU A 9 9.70 2.38 -3.32
N VAL A 10 9.59 3.20 -4.37
CA VAL A 10 8.71 4.38 -4.40
C VAL A 10 7.58 4.25 -5.43
N HIS A 11 7.76 3.44 -6.46
CA HIS A 11 6.75 3.13 -7.46
C HIS A 11 7.01 1.74 -8.07
N GLY A 12 5.98 1.11 -8.60
CA GLY A 12 6.06 -0.19 -9.26
C GLY A 12 4.73 -0.55 -9.91
N HIS A 13 4.76 -1.55 -10.80
CA HIS A 13 3.57 -2.12 -11.42
C HIS A 13 3.50 -3.60 -11.02
N PHE A 14 2.29 -4.12 -10.82
CA PHE A 14 2.07 -5.54 -10.56
C PHE A 14 0.83 -6.03 -11.32
N GLY A 15 0.90 -7.25 -11.85
CA GLY A 15 -0.16 -7.84 -12.66
C GLY A 15 -1.24 -8.52 -11.82
N ALA A 16 -2.36 -8.89 -12.45
CA ALA A 16 -3.49 -9.55 -11.78
C ALA A 16 -3.12 -10.90 -11.11
N GLY A 17 -2.09 -11.60 -11.62
CA GLY A 17 -1.58 -12.85 -11.03
C GLY A 17 -0.50 -12.67 -9.96
N GLU A 18 -0.01 -11.44 -9.78
CA GLU A 18 1.16 -11.13 -8.95
C GLU A 18 0.78 -10.10 -7.88
N PRO A 19 0.11 -10.52 -6.79
CA PRO A 19 -0.27 -9.62 -5.72
C PRO A 19 0.99 -9.06 -5.03
N LEU A 20 0.98 -7.77 -4.73
CA LEU A 20 2.01 -7.15 -3.91
C LEU A 20 1.80 -7.56 -2.45
N ARG A 21 2.81 -8.19 -1.85
CA ARG A 21 2.81 -8.53 -0.42
C ARG A 21 3.86 -7.69 0.29
N ILE A 22 3.45 -6.98 1.32
CA ILE A 22 4.34 -6.16 2.14
C ILE A 22 4.19 -6.62 3.58
N ARG A 23 5.32 -6.81 4.25
CA ARG A 23 5.35 -7.13 5.68
C ARG A 23 5.96 -5.98 6.45
N SER A 24 5.26 -5.52 7.47
CA SER A 24 5.78 -4.47 8.33
C SER A 24 6.89 -5.03 9.23
N ARG A 25 8.01 -4.32 9.24
CA ARG A 25 9.10 -4.50 10.21
C ARG A 25 9.22 -3.27 11.13
N MET A 26 8.24 -2.37 11.07
CA MET A 26 8.23 -1.16 11.89
C MET A 26 7.67 -1.51 13.28
N PRO A 27 8.42 -1.30 14.37
CA PRO A 27 7.95 -1.63 15.71
C PRO A 27 6.59 -0.98 16.02
N ASP A 28 6.48 0.32 15.75
CA ASP A 28 5.29 1.14 16.04
C ASP A 28 5.04 2.15 14.90
N ASN A 29 3.86 2.79 14.94
CA ASN A 29 3.45 3.89 14.05
C ASN A 29 3.46 3.58 12.54
N GLY A 30 3.58 2.31 12.14
CA GLY A 30 3.38 1.92 10.76
C GLY A 30 1.91 2.10 10.37
N VAL A 31 1.67 2.72 9.22
CA VAL A 31 0.33 2.99 8.69
C VAL A 31 0.27 2.77 7.18
N ILE A 32 -0.92 2.42 6.68
CA ILE A 32 -1.25 2.38 5.26
C ILE A 32 -2.48 3.26 5.07
N PHE A 33 -2.45 4.18 4.11
CA PHE A 33 -3.59 5.00 3.72
C PHE A 33 -3.68 5.06 2.19
N SER A 34 -4.87 5.30 1.66
CA SER A 34 -5.10 5.46 0.22
C SER A 34 -5.54 6.89 -0.10
N ASP A 35 -5.46 7.26 -1.38
CA ASP A 35 -6.01 8.51 -1.94
C ASP A 35 -5.48 9.80 -1.32
N GLY A 36 -4.35 9.74 -0.63
CA GLY A 36 -3.73 10.87 0.06
C GLY A 36 -4.45 11.30 1.34
N ILE A 37 -5.40 10.51 1.84
CA ILE A 37 -6.18 10.81 3.05
C ILE A 37 -5.58 10.05 4.23
N GLU A 38 -4.64 10.67 4.94
CA GLU A 38 -3.97 10.05 6.09
C GLU A 38 -4.93 9.79 7.26
N ALA A 39 -6.01 10.56 7.38
CA ALA A 39 -7.00 10.37 8.45
C ALA A 39 -7.74 9.02 8.37
N ASP A 40 -7.79 8.40 7.19
CA ASP A 40 -8.38 7.07 6.96
C ASP A 40 -7.30 6.00 6.82
N PHE A 41 -6.40 5.95 7.81
CA PHE A 41 -5.31 5.00 7.81
C PHE A 41 -5.69 3.68 8.47
N LEU A 42 -5.09 2.61 7.96
CA LEU A 42 -5.01 1.32 8.60
C LEU A 42 -3.68 1.21 9.36
N ARG A 43 -3.72 0.73 10.60
CA ARG A 43 -2.49 0.41 11.34
C ARG A 43 -1.74 -0.72 10.64
N PHE A 44 -0.42 -0.62 10.63
CA PHE A 44 0.48 -1.55 9.94
C PHE A 44 1.81 -1.71 10.70
N THR A 45 1.71 -2.19 11.94
CA THR A 45 2.85 -2.39 12.86
C THR A 45 3.51 -3.76 12.66
N ALA A 46 4.63 -3.99 13.35
CA ALA A 46 5.47 -5.18 13.18
C ALA A 46 4.67 -6.48 13.25
N GLY A 47 4.98 -7.39 12.32
CA GLY A 47 4.32 -8.69 12.22
C GLY A 47 3.06 -8.69 11.34
N MET A 48 2.52 -7.52 10.99
CA MET A 48 1.42 -7.42 10.03
C MET A 48 1.90 -7.63 8.59
N GLU A 49 1.05 -8.26 7.79
CA GLU A 49 1.24 -8.40 6.35
C GLU A 49 0.02 -7.85 5.62
N VAL A 50 0.26 -7.05 4.58
CA VAL A 50 -0.76 -6.56 3.67
C VAL A 50 -0.58 -7.23 2.32
N ARG A 51 -1.70 -7.54 1.68
CA ARG A 51 -1.74 -8.04 0.31
C ARG A 51 -2.56 -7.07 -0.53
N ILE A 52 -1.93 -6.49 -1.54
CA ILE A 52 -2.56 -5.58 -2.50
C ILE A 52 -2.69 -6.32 -3.82
N SER A 53 -3.88 -6.33 -4.41
CA SER A 53 -4.18 -6.96 -5.69
C SER A 53 -5.19 -6.14 -6.48
N ILE A 54 -5.27 -6.39 -7.79
CA ILE A 54 -6.33 -5.82 -8.61
C ILE A 54 -7.69 -6.29 -8.08
N ALA A 55 -8.59 -5.34 -7.84
CA ALA A 55 -9.94 -5.63 -7.37
C ALA A 55 -10.73 -6.40 -8.45
N GLN A 56 -11.58 -7.34 -8.02
CA GLN A 56 -12.48 -8.04 -8.95
C GLN A 56 -13.58 -7.14 -9.50
N GLN A 57 -13.94 -6.09 -8.74
CA GLN A 57 -14.95 -5.11 -9.12
C GLN A 57 -14.27 -3.88 -9.70
N GLN A 58 -14.82 -3.36 -10.81
CA GLN A 58 -14.33 -2.17 -11.48
C GLN A 58 -15.45 -1.13 -11.56
N GLY A 59 -15.16 0.11 -11.13
CA GLY A 59 -16.02 1.25 -11.37
C GLY A 59 -16.04 1.58 -12.87
N ARG A 60 -17.22 1.56 -13.49
CA ARG A 60 -17.41 1.93 -14.89
C ARG A 60 -17.94 3.36 -14.96
N LEU A 61 -17.16 4.27 -15.52
CA LEU A 61 -17.63 5.62 -15.81
C LEU A 61 -18.57 5.57 -17.02
N VAL A 62 -19.77 6.14 -16.87
CA VAL A 62 -20.79 6.24 -17.91
C VAL A 62 -21.05 7.72 -18.19
N ALA A 63 -21.19 8.07 -19.46
CA ALA A 63 -21.51 9.42 -19.93
C ALA A 63 -23.02 9.63 -20.01
#